data_AF-A0A7X6JA09-F1
#
_entry.id   AF-A0A7X6JA09-F1
#
_cell.length_a   1.000
_cell.length_b   1.000
_cell.length_c   1.000
_cell.angle_alpha   90.00
_cell.angle_beta   90.00
_cell.angle_gamma   90.00
#
_symmetry.space_group_name_H-M   'P 1'
#
loop_
_entity.id
_entity.type
_entity.pdbx_description
1 polymer ?
#
loop_
_entity_poly.entity_id
_entity_poly.type
_entity_poly.pdbx_seq_one_letter_code
_entity_poly.pdbx_strand_id
1 'polypeptide(L)'
;MRVEQAAEISRFLGVPLNDVMAHAGANVPAGGNGGGMHSIVGWVDDHGHATLDWTEKGRKAELPGAYPPTAVCIQFRTTQGFYALWDGWLVVTLPPREPEPEQLLDRYCLVSVKGSDKPILRQVRRGYSPNRYTLVDFVSDPIYDAELAWFSLF
;
A
#
# COMPACT_ATOMS: atom_id res chain seq x y z
N MET A 1 -32.07 1.93 15.98
CA MET A 1 -31.09 1.19 16.82
C MET A 1 -30.29 2.17 17.65
N ARG A 2 -29.94 1.86 18.90
CA ARG A 2 -29.04 2.70 19.72
C ARG A 2 -27.58 2.31 19.46
N VAL A 3 -26.67 3.28 19.50
CA VAL A 3 -25.22 3.07 19.20
C VAL A 3 -24.60 2.03 20.13
N GLU A 4 -25.01 2.00 21.40
CA GLU A 4 -24.55 1.03 22.40
C GLU A 4 -24.88 -0.42 22.01
N GLN A 5 -26.08 -0.65 21.49
CA GLN A 5 -26.53 -1.98 21.04
C GLN A 5 -25.78 -2.42 19.77
N ALA A 6 -25.49 -1.47 18.89
CA ALA A 6 -24.71 -1.70 17.68
C ALA A 6 -23.25 -2.08 18.00
N ALA A 7 -22.67 -1.43 19.01
CA ALA A 7 -21.32 -1.73 19.49
C ALA A 7 -21.22 -3.12 20.10
N GLU A 8 -22.25 -3.55 20.82
CA GLU A 8 -22.30 -4.89 21.40
C GLU A 8 -22.41 -5.98 20.33
N ILE A 9 -23.25 -5.76 19.31
CA ILE A 9 -23.39 -6.65 18.15
C ILE A 9 -22.09 -6.69 17.32
N SER A 10 -21.46 -5.53 17.07
CA SER A 10 -20.17 -5.42 16.40
C SER A 10 -19.09 -6.23 17.11
N ARG A 11 -19.00 -6.11 18.45
CA ARG A 11 -18.05 -6.88 19.26
C ARG A 11 -18.33 -8.38 19.24
N PHE A 12 -19.60 -8.79 19.23
CA PHE A 12 -19.98 -10.20 19.22
C PHE A 12 -19.72 -10.86 17.85
N LEU A 13 -20.01 -10.15 16.77
CA LEU A 13 -19.91 -10.66 15.40
C LEU A 13 -18.54 -10.41 14.75
N GLY A 14 -17.69 -9.59 15.37
CA GLY A 14 -16.36 -9.24 14.84
C GLY A 14 -16.42 -8.38 13.57
N VAL A 15 -17.54 -7.72 13.31
CA VAL A 15 -17.75 -6.86 12.13
C VAL A 15 -17.73 -5.38 12.50
N PRO A 16 -17.30 -4.47 11.62
CA PRO A 16 -17.25 -3.04 11.89
C PRO A 16 -18.60 -2.44 12.32
N LEU A 17 -18.57 -1.50 13.27
CA LEU A 17 -19.77 -0.87 13.86
C LEU A 17 -20.63 -0.15 12.81
N ASN A 18 -20.00 0.52 11.85
CA ASN A 18 -20.62 1.17 10.70
C ASN A 18 -21.45 0.18 9.87
N ASP A 19 -20.97 -1.06 9.67
CA ASP A 19 -21.68 -2.07 8.88
C ASP A 19 -22.94 -2.55 9.62
N VAL A 20 -22.83 -2.77 10.94
CA VAL A 20 -23.99 -3.09 11.80
C VAL A 20 -25.01 -1.95 11.78
N MET A 21 -24.55 -0.70 11.84
CA MET A 21 -25.41 0.48 11.80
C MET A 21 -26.09 0.66 10.44
N ALA A 22 -25.37 0.43 9.34
CA ALA A 22 -25.90 0.49 7.98
C ALA A 22 -26.97 -0.59 7.75
N HIS A 23 -26.72 -1.84 8.14
CA HIS A 23 -27.70 -2.93 8.03
C HIS A 23 -28.94 -2.74 8.90
N ALA A 24 -28.82 -2.00 10.01
CA ALA A 24 -29.96 -1.63 10.85
C ALA A 24 -30.77 -0.43 10.31
N GLY A 25 -30.49 0.03 9.09
CA GLY A 25 -31.21 1.10 8.42
C GLY A 25 -30.85 2.51 8.90
N ALA A 26 -29.72 2.68 9.61
CA ALA A 26 -29.22 4.02 9.90
C ALA A 26 -28.66 4.64 8.62
N ASN A 27 -28.97 5.92 8.39
CA ASN A 27 -28.38 6.69 7.30
C ASN A 27 -26.94 7.06 7.68
N VAL A 28 -26.04 6.08 7.59
CA VAL A 28 -24.61 6.29 7.74
C VAL A 28 -24.17 7.08 6.50
N PRO A 29 -23.49 8.24 6.63
CA PRO A 29 -22.94 8.96 5.49
C PRO A 29 -22.22 7.96 4.58
N ALA A 30 -22.31 8.15 3.26
CA ALA A 30 -21.60 7.36 2.25
C ALA A 30 -20.08 7.62 2.32
N GLY A 31 -19.48 7.35 3.47
CA GLY A 31 -18.08 7.03 3.71
C GLY A 31 -17.96 5.80 4.61
N GLY A 32 -19.07 5.09 4.85
CA GLY A 32 -19.20 4.00 5.81
C GLY A 32 -19.16 2.59 5.23
N ASN A 33 -18.95 2.40 3.93
CA ASN A 33 -18.45 1.14 3.38
C ASN A 33 -17.13 1.52 2.73
N GLY A 34 -16.01 1.32 3.44
CA GLY A 34 -14.77 2.03 3.16
C GLY A 34 -14.20 1.86 1.76
N GLY A 35 -14.69 0.92 0.96
CA GLY A 35 -14.20 0.71 -0.39
C GLY A 35 -14.50 1.83 -1.37
N GLY A 36 -13.60 1.99 -2.34
CA GLY A 36 -13.67 3.01 -3.37
C GLY A 36 -12.93 2.60 -4.63
N MET A 37 -13.20 3.31 -5.72
CA MET A 37 -12.49 3.12 -6.98
C MET A 37 -11.20 3.93 -6.99
N HIS A 38 -10.06 3.25 -6.99
CA HIS A 38 -8.73 3.84 -7.02
C HIS A 38 -8.04 3.57 -8.35
N SER A 39 -7.29 4.55 -8.86
CA SER A 39 -6.56 4.43 -10.13
C SER A 39 -5.42 3.42 -10.00
N ILE A 40 -5.24 2.59 -11.02
CA ILE A 40 -4.05 1.72 -11.16
C ILE A 40 -3.00 2.49 -11.96
N VAL A 41 -1.97 2.96 -11.27
CA VAL A 41 -0.96 3.88 -11.83
C VAL A 41 0.27 3.17 -12.39
N GLY A 42 0.39 1.86 -12.20
CA GLY A 42 1.63 1.18 -12.57
C GLY A 42 1.61 -0.31 -12.33
N TRP A 43 2.79 -0.90 -12.46
CA TRP A 43 2.99 -2.31 -12.22
C TRP A 43 4.40 -2.62 -11.70
N VAL A 44 4.53 -3.76 -11.00
CA VAL A 44 5.79 -4.30 -10.49
C VAL A 44 6.18 -5.53 -11.31
N ASP A 45 7.45 -5.64 -11.71
CA ASP A 45 8.02 -6.83 -12.36
C ASP A 45 8.45 -7.91 -11.36
N ASP A 46 8.92 -9.04 -11.90
CA ASP A 46 9.41 -10.18 -11.13
C ASP A 46 10.74 -9.95 -10.39
N HIS A 47 11.35 -8.78 -10.57
CA HIS A 47 12.52 -8.32 -9.83
C HIS A 47 12.16 -7.30 -8.73
N GLY A 48 10.88 -6.94 -8.62
CA GLY A 48 10.40 -5.95 -7.64
C GLY A 48 10.60 -4.50 -8.10
N HIS A 49 10.96 -4.26 -9.37
CA HIS A 49 11.02 -2.91 -9.92
C HIS A 49 9.63 -2.45 -10.33
N ALA A 50 9.27 -1.23 -9.94
CA ALA A 50 7.99 -0.64 -10.31
C ALA A 50 8.14 0.33 -11.47
N THR A 51 7.21 0.24 -12.43
CA THR A 51 7.01 1.23 -13.48
C THR A 51 5.73 1.99 -13.18
N LEU A 52 5.84 3.31 -12.95
CA LEU A 52 4.76 4.15 -12.43
C LEU A 52 4.48 5.32 -13.35
N ASP A 53 3.20 5.58 -13.57
CA ASP A 53 2.66 6.81 -14.15
C ASP A 53 1.56 7.35 -13.22
N TRP A 54 1.94 8.27 -12.34
CA TRP A 54 1.03 8.90 -11.38
C TRP A 54 -0.08 9.75 -12.03
N THR A 55 0.01 10.01 -13.34
CA THR A 55 -0.99 10.77 -14.09
C THR A 55 -2.08 9.89 -14.72
N GLU A 56 -1.86 8.56 -14.72
CA GLU A 56 -2.79 7.57 -15.25
C GLU A 56 -4.11 7.57 -14.46
N LYS A 57 -5.23 7.68 -15.18
CA LYS A 57 -6.59 7.71 -14.61
C LYS A 57 -7.55 6.71 -15.26
N GLY A 58 -7.13 6.01 -16.32
CA GLY A 58 -8.00 5.17 -17.12
C GLY A 58 -8.34 3.85 -16.42
N ARG A 59 -7.32 3.18 -15.89
CA ARG A 59 -7.51 1.91 -15.18
C ARG A 59 -7.83 2.14 -13.71
N LYS A 60 -8.83 1.45 -13.19
CA LYS A 60 -9.25 1.53 -11.79
C LYS A 60 -9.51 0.16 -11.20
N ALA A 61 -9.36 0.05 -9.89
CA ALA A 61 -9.74 -1.12 -9.11
C ALA A 61 -10.61 -0.68 -7.94
N GLU A 62 -11.56 -1.53 -7.58
CA GLU A 62 -12.31 -1.40 -6.33
C GLU A 62 -11.45 -1.98 -5.20
N LEU A 63 -11.15 -1.17 -4.20
CA LEU A 63 -10.40 -1.61 -3.04
C LEU A 63 -11.34 -1.84 -1.85
N PRO A 64 -11.14 -2.89 -1.04
CA PRO A 64 -11.87 -3.06 0.20
C PRO A 64 -11.26 -2.20 1.31
N GLY A 65 -12.07 -1.36 1.95
CA GLY A 65 -11.66 -0.56 3.11
C GLY A 65 -11.30 0.89 2.79
N ALA A 66 -11.33 1.73 3.83
CA ALA A 66 -11.25 3.18 3.74
C ALA A 66 -9.81 3.66 3.49
N TYR A 67 -9.45 3.86 2.23
CA TYR A 67 -8.17 4.47 1.86
C TYR A 67 -8.30 5.98 1.62
N PRO A 68 -7.22 6.77 1.84
CA PRO A 68 -7.20 8.17 1.47
C PRO A 68 -7.53 8.37 -0.03
N PRO A 69 -8.18 9.48 -0.43
CA PRO A 69 -8.48 9.76 -1.84
C PRO A 69 -7.24 9.87 -2.74
N THR A 70 -6.08 10.12 -2.14
CA THR A 70 -4.78 10.19 -2.82
C THR A 70 -4.13 8.82 -3.01
N ALA A 71 -4.69 7.76 -2.44
CA ALA A 71 -4.20 6.40 -2.61
C ALA A 71 -4.45 5.91 -4.04
N VAL A 72 -3.48 5.17 -4.56
CA VAL A 72 -3.49 4.57 -5.89
C VAL A 72 -3.05 3.12 -5.80
N CYS A 73 -3.31 2.35 -6.85
CA CYS A 73 -2.97 0.94 -6.93
C CYS A 73 -1.77 0.70 -7.85
N ILE A 74 -0.95 -0.28 -7.51
CA ILE A 74 0.06 -0.86 -8.39
C ILE A 74 -0.27 -2.34 -8.56
N GLN A 75 -0.15 -2.86 -9.79
CA GLN A 75 -0.42 -4.26 -10.07
C GLN A 75 0.87 -5.07 -10.19
N PHE A 76 0.94 -6.23 -9.55
CA PHE A 76 2.01 -7.18 -9.77
C PHE A 76 1.82 -7.84 -11.14
N ARG A 77 2.84 -7.76 -11.99
CA ARG A 77 2.91 -8.41 -13.31
C ARG A 77 4.17 -9.25 -13.35
N THR A 78 4.05 -10.42 -12.75
CA THR A 78 5.19 -11.24 -12.32
C THR A 78 5.06 -12.70 -12.79
N THR A 79 4.20 -12.94 -13.78
CA THR A 79 3.94 -14.27 -14.36
C THR A 79 5.25 -14.99 -14.71
N GLN A 80 5.38 -16.25 -14.27
CA GLN A 80 6.57 -17.11 -14.48
C GLN A 80 7.88 -16.64 -13.82
N GLY A 81 7.86 -15.62 -12.95
CA GLY A 81 9.03 -15.12 -12.23
C GLY A 81 9.05 -15.49 -10.74
N PHE A 82 10.01 -14.95 -9.99
CA PHE A 82 10.16 -15.21 -8.55
C PHE A 82 8.96 -14.76 -7.72
N TYR A 83 8.25 -13.72 -8.19
CA TYR A 83 7.03 -13.23 -7.56
C TYR A 83 5.74 -13.84 -8.14
N ALA A 84 5.81 -14.92 -8.93
CA ALA A 84 4.64 -15.46 -9.64
C ALA A 84 3.42 -15.78 -8.76
N LEU A 85 3.62 -16.08 -7.47
CA LEU A 85 2.52 -16.29 -6.51
C LEU A 85 1.67 -15.02 -6.29
N TRP A 86 2.28 -13.86 -6.46
CA TRP A 86 1.66 -12.54 -6.32
C TRP A 86 1.19 -11.97 -7.65
N ASP A 87 1.27 -12.73 -8.74
CA ASP A 87 0.83 -12.23 -10.05
C ASP A 87 -0.63 -11.79 -10.02
N GLY A 88 -0.90 -10.59 -10.55
CA GLY A 88 -2.21 -9.96 -10.52
C GLY A 88 -2.61 -9.30 -9.19
N TRP A 89 -1.82 -9.45 -8.11
CA TRP A 89 -2.11 -8.75 -6.85
C TRP A 89 -2.08 -7.24 -7.04
N LEU A 90 -3.00 -6.57 -6.35
CA LEU A 90 -3.05 -5.13 -6.26
C LEU A 90 -2.56 -4.69 -4.91
N VAL A 91 -1.72 -3.67 -4.93
CA VAL A 91 -1.15 -3.09 -3.71
C VAL A 91 -1.48 -1.62 -3.70
N VAL A 92 -1.78 -1.12 -2.51
CA VAL A 92 -2.24 0.25 -2.33
C VAL A 92 -1.06 1.08 -1.90
N THR A 93 -0.83 2.18 -2.59
CA THR A 93 0.27 3.08 -2.27
C THR A 93 -0.19 4.52 -2.20
N LEU A 94 0.55 5.33 -1.47
CA LEU A 94 0.31 6.77 -1.36
C LEU A 94 1.19 7.53 -2.36
N PRO A 95 0.98 8.85 -2.52
CA PRO A 95 1.92 9.66 -3.28
C PRO A 95 3.32 9.65 -2.65
N PRO A 96 4.40 9.79 -3.46
CA PRO A 96 5.77 9.86 -2.96
C PRO A 96 5.98 10.96 -1.91
N ARG A 97 6.81 10.69 -0.91
CA ARG A 97 7.18 11.61 0.18
C ARG A 97 8.67 11.56 0.45
N GLU A 98 9.18 12.60 1.12
CA GLU A 98 10.56 12.62 1.60
C GLU A 98 10.79 11.52 2.65
N PRO A 99 11.95 10.84 2.66
CA PRO A 99 12.21 9.74 3.60
C PRO A 99 12.18 10.20 5.07
N GLU A 100 11.17 9.76 5.82
CA GLU A 100 11.04 9.97 7.26
C GLU A 100 11.24 8.63 8.01
N PRO A 101 12.33 8.47 8.80
CA PRO A 101 12.68 7.19 9.43
C PRO A 101 11.54 6.55 10.23
N GLU A 102 10.75 7.34 10.94
CA GLU A 102 9.65 6.86 11.79
C GLU A 102 8.49 6.24 10.98
N GLN A 103 8.35 6.64 9.71
CA GLN A 103 7.27 6.17 8.85
C GLN A 103 7.69 4.98 7.97
N LEU A 104 8.96 4.88 7.59
CA LEU A 104 9.43 3.88 6.62
C LEU A 104 10.11 2.66 7.25
N LEU A 105 10.70 2.78 8.44
CA LEU A 105 11.45 1.68 9.04
C LEU A 105 10.56 0.47 9.37
N ASP A 106 11.10 -0.71 9.06
CA ASP A 106 10.51 -2.03 9.22
C ASP A 106 9.21 -2.27 8.43
N ARG A 107 8.90 -1.39 7.46
CA ARG A 107 7.74 -1.51 6.56
C ARG A 107 8.17 -1.84 5.13
N TYR A 108 7.29 -2.52 4.41
CA TYR A 108 7.38 -2.58 2.95
C TYR A 108 7.03 -1.20 2.40
N CYS A 109 7.89 -0.70 1.52
CA CYS A 109 7.73 0.59 0.89
C CYS A 109 8.14 0.47 -0.57
N LEU A 110 7.50 1.28 -1.40
CA LEU A 110 8.00 1.61 -2.71
C LEU A 110 9.05 2.71 -2.52
N VAL A 111 10.30 2.44 -2.89
CA VAL A 111 11.41 3.37 -2.64
C VAL A 111 12.14 3.70 -3.92
N SER A 112 12.52 4.96 -4.09
CA SER A 112 13.50 5.34 -5.11
C SER A 112 14.84 5.57 -4.44
N VAL A 113 15.83 4.79 -4.88
CA VAL A 113 17.22 4.97 -4.46
C VAL A 113 17.86 6.05 -5.32
N LYS A 114 18.64 6.96 -4.72
CA LYS A 114 19.35 8.00 -5.49
C LYS A 114 20.28 7.33 -6.51
N GLY A 115 20.15 7.72 -7.78
CA GLY A 115 20.92 7.15 -8.89
C GLY A 115 20.34 5.86 -9.49
N SER A 116 19.20 5.36 -8.99
CA SER A 116 18.45 4.28 -9.63
C SER A 116 17.40 4.84 -10.59
N ASP A 117 17.25 4.21 -11.75
CA ASP A 117 16.28 4.62 -12.77
C ASP A 117 14.83 4.26 -12.39
N LYS A 118 14.66 3.17 -11.64
CA LYS A 118 13.34 2.67 -11.25
C LYS A 118 13.20 2.60 -9.73
N PRO A 119 12.01 2.93 -9.19
CA PRO A 119 11.69 2.62 -7.82
C PRO A 119 11.50 1.11 -7.64
N ILE A 120 11.76 0.64 -6.43
CA ILE A 120 11.77 -0.77 -6.08
C ILE A 120 10.91 -1.01 -4.85
N LEU A 121 10.24 -2.16 -4.78
CA LEU A 121 9.50 -2.57 -3.60
C LEU A 121 10.44 -3.32 -2.65
N ARG A 122 10.65 -2.80 -1.44
CA ARG A 122 11.52 -3.42 -0.44
C ARG A 122 11.00 -3.14 0.97
N GLN A 123 11.29 -4.05 1.90
CA GLN A 123 11.24 -3.72 3.31
C GLN A 123 12.44 -2.84 3.66
N VAL A 124 12.20 -1.72 4.33
CA VAL A 124 13.24 -0.76 4.67
C VAL A 124 13.72 -0.99 6.11
N ARG A 125 15.02 -1.16 6.29
CA ARG A 125 15.67 -1.30 7.60
C ARG A 125 16.71 -0.20 7.81
N ARG A 126 17.13 -0.03 9.06
CA ARG A 126 18.21 0.91 9.39
C ARG A 126 19.52 0.47 8.70
N GLY A 127 20.22 1.41 8.09
CA GLY A 127 21.57 1.21 7.56
C GLY A 127 22.62 1.24 8.68
N TYR A 128 23.85 0.91 8.31
CA TYR A 128 25.02 1.05 9.17
C TYR A 128 25.49 2.49 9.27
N SER A 129 25.26 3.27 8.21
CA SER A 129 25.62 4.69 8.15
C SER A 129 24.43 5.61 8.51
N PRO A 130 24.66 6.79 9.13
CA PRO A 130 23.60 7.75 9.41
C PRO A 130 22.81 8.14 8.16
N ASN A 131 21.48 8.19 8.28
CA ASN A 131 20.55 8.50 7.18
C ASN A 131 20.67 7.57 5.95
N ARG A 132 21.17 6.35 6.15
CA ARG A 132 21.18 5.29 5.14
C ARG A 132 20.28 4.14 5.57
N TYR A 133 19.86 3.37 4.58
CA TYR A 133 18.89 2.29 4.77
C TYR A 133 19.35 1.00 4.13
N THR A 134 19.09 -0.11 4.81
CA THR A 134 19.24 -1.45 4.23
C THR A 134 17.91 -1.85 3.64
N LEU A 135 17.88 -2.16 2.34
CA LEU A 135 16.67 -2.54 1.62
C LEU A 135 16.67 -4.05 1.41
N VAL A 136 15.67 -4.73 1.96
CA VAL A 136 15.57 -6.19 1.92
C VAL A 136 14.30 -6.63 1.21
N ASP A 137 14.33 -7.82 0.61
CA ASP A 137 13.17 -8.45 0.02
C ASP A 137 13.17 -9.96 0.28
N PHE A 138 12.13 -10.64 -0.20
CA PHE A 138 11.99 -12.08 -0.14
C PHE A 138 12.92 -12.83 -1.10
N VAL A 139 13.31 -12.20 -2.21
CA VAL A 139 13.97 -12.90 -3.33
C VAL A 139 15.34 -12.34 -3.65
N SER A 140 15.49 -11.02 -3.71
CA SER A 140 16.72 -10.37 -4.15
C SER A 140 17.71 -10.16 -3.02
N ASP A 141 18.99 -10.05 -3.38
CA ASP A 141 20.03 -9.65 -2.44
C ASP A 141 19.73 -8.29 -1.79
N PRO A 142 20.03 -8.13 -0.49
CA PRO A 142 19.90 -6.86 0.19
C PRO A 142 20.76 -5.76 -0.44
N ILE A 143 20.21 -4.54 -0.47
CA ILE A 143 20.98 -3.33 -0.82
C ILE A 143 21.34 -2.64 0.48
N TYR A 144 22.62 -2.62 0.82
CA TYR A 144 23.12 -2.02 2.05
C TYR A 144 23.40 -0.53 1.87
N ASP A 145 23.15 0.25 2.94
CA ASP A 145 23.46 1.68 3.04
C ASP A 145 22.98 2.54 1.84
N ALA A 146 21.78 2.23 1.33
CA ALA A 146 21.14 2.99 0.26
C ALA A 146 20.76 4.40 0.73
N GLU A 147 20.94 5.39 -0.15
CA GLU A 147 20.29 6.71 -0.02
C GLU A 147 18.94 6.67 -0.71
N LEU A 148 17.88 7.06 0.01
CA LEU A 148 16.57 7.22 -0.59
C LEU A 148 16.39 8.65 -1.12
N ALA A 149 15.87 8.75 -2.34
CA ALA A 149 15.38 10.01 -2.90
C ALA A 149 13.97 10.32 -2.38
N TRP A 150 13.12 9.30 -2.34
CA TRP A 150 11.75 9.35 -1.82
C TRP A 150 11.27 7.95 -1.44
N PHE A 151 10.19 7.88 -0.68
CA PHE A 151 9.48 6.65 -0.38
C PHE A 151 7.96 6.83 -0.55
N SER A 152 7.27 5.71 -0.71
CA SER A 152 5.83 5.62 -0.55
C SER A 152 5.46 4.35 0.20
N LEU A 153 4.46 4.46 1.07
CA LEU A 153 3.92 3.34 1.82
C LEU A 153 3.22 2.37 0.88
N PHE A 154 3.39 1.09 1.17
CA PHE A 154 2.77 -0.05 0.52
C PHE A 154 1.86 -0.78 1.51
#